data_AF-N1WBA8-F1
#
_entry.id   AF-N1WBA8-F1
#
_cell.length_a   1.000
_cell.length_b   1.000
_cell.length_c   1.000
_cell.angle_alpha   90.00
_cell.angle_beta   90.00
_cell.angle_gamma   90.00
#
_symmetry.space_group_name_H-M   'P 1'
#
loop_
_entity.id
_entity.type
_entity.pdbx_description
1 polymer ?
#
loop_
_entity_poly.entity_id
_entity_poly.type
_entity_poly.pdbx_seq_one_letter_code
_entity_poly.pdbx_strand_id
1 'polypeptide(L)' 'MISKETKELLGGKYTLNRMPRVKVKGKEEPLQVYEVVWG' A
#
# COMPACT_ATOMS: atom_id res chain seq x y z
N MET A 1 -5.60 -3.76 -2.20
CA MET A 1 -4.64 -3.01 -1.36
C MET A 1 -3.29 -3.72 -1.34
N ILE A 2 -2.21 -2.97 -1.48
CA ILE A 2 -0.84 -3.46 -1.47
C ILE A 2 -0.02 -2.72 -0.40
N SER A 3 1.03 -3.35 0.12
CA SER A 3 1.94 -2.71 1.10
C SER A 3 2.97 -1.82 0.42
N LYS A 4 3.72 -1.04 1.21
CA LYS A 4 4.83 -0.20 0.72
C LYS A 4 5.89 -1.01 -0.04
N GLU A 5 6.27 -2.18 0.46
CA GLU A 5 7.25 -3.05 -0.19
C GLU A 5 6.79 -3.48 -1.59
N THR A 6 5.53 -3.90 -1.72
CA THR A 6 4.95 -4.24 -3.03
C THR A 6 4.90 -3.03 -3.96
N LYS A 7 4.61 -1.83 -3.45
CA LYS A 7 4.68 -0.60 -4.24
C LYS A 7 6.09 -0.39 -4.82
N GLU A 8 7.14 -0.55 -4.02
CA GLU A 8 8.52 -0.32 -4.46
C GLU A 8 8.94 -1.34 -5.53
N LEU A 9 8.51 -2.59 -5.40
CA LEU A 9 8.72 -3.64 -6.41
C LEU A 9 7.96 -3.38 -7.72
N LEU A 10 6.80 -2.73 -7.67
CA LEU A 10 6.01 -2.41 -8.87
C LEU A 10 6.61 -1.26 -9.69
N GLY A 11 7.64 -0.56 -9.20
CA GLY A 11 8.47 0.34 -10.02
C GLY A 11 7.71 1.45 -10.77
N GLY A 12 6.54 1.87 -10.29
CA GLY A 12 5.72 2.90 -10.94
C GLY A 12 4.90 2.43 -12.15
N LYS A 13 4.78 1.11 -12.39
CA LYS A 13 3.94 0.56 -13.48
C LYS A 13 2.44 0.80 -13.31
N TYR A 14 2.01 1.16 -12.10
CA TYR A 14 0.62 1.38 -11.76
C TYR A 14 0.46 2.71 -11.03
N THR A 15 -0.65 3.40 -11.29
CA THR A 15 -1.07 4.55 -10.49
C THR A 15 -1.51 4.04 -9.12
N LEU A 16 -0.81 4.48 -8.07
CA LEU A 16 -1.08 4.05 -6.70
C LEU A 16 -1.66 5.20 -5.89
N ASN A 17 -2.82 4.99 -5.28
CA ASN A 17 -3.38 5.92 -4.32
C ASN A 17 -2.86 5.60 -2.91
N ARG A 18 -2.32 6.60 -2.22
CA ARG A 18 -1.80 6.41 -0.86
C ARG A 18 -2.95 6.44 0.14
N MET A 19 -3.19 5.32 0.79
CA MET A 19 -4.25 5.21 1.80
C MET A 19 -3.76 5.66 3.19
N PRO A 20 -4.69 6.03 4.10
CA PRO A 20 -4.35 6.21 5.50
C PRO A 20 -3.71 4.95 6.08
N ARG A 21 -2.85 5.12 7.10
CA ARG A 21 -2.19 3.99 7.76
C ARG A 21 -3.24 3.11 8.43
N VAL A 22 -3.25 1.82 8.10
CA VAL A 22 -4.25 0.87 8.59
C VAL A 22 -3.62 0.02 9.70
N LYS A 23 -4.30 -0.07 10.84
CA LYS A 23 -3.92 -0.98 11.92
C LYS A 23 -4.36 -2.39 11.54
N VAL A 24 -3.40 -3.23 11.13
CA VAL A 24 -3.66 -4.63 10.77
C VAL A 24 -3.56 -5.49 12.03
N LYS A 25 -4.52 -6.40 12.23
CA LYS A 25 -4.52 -7.32 13.37
C LYS A 25 -3.25 -8.20 13.33
N GLY A 26 -2.44 -8.14 14.37
CA GLY A 26 -1.16 -8.86 14.46
C GLY A 26 0.09 -8.05 14.12
N LYS A 27 -0.04 -6.75 13.79
CA LYS A 27 1.08 -5.81 13.64
C LYS A 27 0.98 -4.74 14.72
N GLU A 28 2.07 -4.53 15.44
CA GLU A 28 2.15 -3.55 16.52
C GLU A 28 2.01 -2.11 15.99
N GLU A 29 2.63 -1.84 14.83
CA GLU A 29 2.57 -0.55 14.16
C GLU A 29 1.57 -0.53 12.98
N PRO A 30 0.90 0.61 12.75
CA PRO A 30 -0.03 0.77 11.64
C PRO A 30 0.71 0.79 10.30
N LEU A 31 0.29 -0.08 9.38
CA LEU A 31 0.95 -0.30 8.10
C LEU A 31 0.52 0.75 7.08
N GLN A 32 1.50 1.27 6.35
CA GLN A 32 1.24 2.08 5.16
C GLN A 32 0.82 1.16 4.02
N VAL A 33 -0.43 1.30 3.59
CA VAL A 33 -0.99 0.58 2.43
C VAL A 33 -1.28 1.55 1.29
N TYR A 34 -1.37 1.00 0.08
CA TYR A 34 -1.67 1.70 -1.16
C TYR A 34 -2.76 0.95 -1.90
N GLU A 35 -3.61 1.67 -2.60
CA GLU A 35 -4.60 1.11 -3.51
C GLU A 35 -4.09 1.25 -4.95
N VAL A 36 -4.29 0.21 -5.74
CA VAL A 36 -3.95 0.23 -7.17
C VAL A 36 -5.14 0.81 -7.92
N VAL A 37 -4.93 1.91 -8.62
CA VAL A 37 -5.95 2.55 -9.45
C VAL A 37 -5.86 1.94 -10.84
N TRP A 38 -6.93 1.27 -11.25
CA TRP A 38 -7.13 0.78 -12.62
C TRP A 38 -8.02 1.81 -13.31
N GLY A 39 -7.48 2.50 -14.31
CA GLY A 39 -8.22 3.44 -15.16
C GLY A 39 -9.07 2.73 -16.18
#